data_AF-E2A7G5-F1
#
_entry.id   AF-E2A7G5-F1
#
_cell.length_a   1.000
_cell.length_b   1.000
_cell.length_c   1.000
_cell.angle_alpha   90.00
_cell.angle_beta   90.00
_cell.angle_gamma   90.00
#
_symmetry.space_group_name_H-M   'P 1'
#
loop_
_entity.id
_entity.type
_entity.pdbx_description
1 polymer ?
#
loop_
_entity_poly.entity_id
_entity_poly.type
_entity_poly.pdbx_seq_one_letter_code
_entity_poly.pdbx_strand_id
1 'polypeptide(L)' 'DAVYRTICDLEWYTLESRKARNLILLMLLAKEPFRITAGKILPLTMTTFCSV' A
#
# COMPACT_ATOMS: atom_id res chain seq x y z
N ASP A 1 -0.51 0.76 -3.40
CA ASP A 1 -1.75 0.90 -4.20
C ASP A 1 -2.31 -0.38 -4.77
N ALA A 2 -1.71 -1.02 -5.78
CA ALA A 2 -2.29 -2.22 -6.41
C ALA A 2 -2.53 -3.36 -5.41
N VAL A 3 -1.52 -3.69 -4.59
CA VAL A 3 -1.61 -4.72 -3.54
C VAL A 3 -2.70 -4.40 -2.52
N TYR A 4 -2.78 -3.15 -2.06
CA TYR A 4 -3.82 -2.71 -1.12
C TYR A 4 -5.22 -2.93 -1.70
N ARG A 5 -5.45 -2.51 -2.95
CA ARG A 5 -6.74 -2.68 -3.64
C ARG A 5 -7.10 -4.15 -3.79
N THR A 6 -6.18 -4.98 -4.26
CA THR A 6 -6.39 -6.43 -4.41
C THR A 6 -6.80 -7.08 -3.08
N ILE A 7 -6.18 -6.68 -1.97
CA ILE A 7 -6.53 -7.23 -0.65
C ILE A 7 -7.90 -6.71 -0.16
N CYS A 8 -8.27 -5.46 -0.49
CA CYS A 8 -9.60 -4.92 -0.17
C CYS A 8 -10.74 -5.58 -0.96
N ASP A 9 -10.49 -5.92 -2.22
CA ASP A 9 -11.47 -6.57 -3.10
C ASP A 9 -11.63 -8.07 -2.81
N LEU A 10 -10.71 -8.65 -2.04
CA LEU A 10 -10.80 -10.04 -1.58
C LEU A 10 -11.93 -10.18 -0.54
N GLU A 11 -12.69 -11.27 -0.61
CA GLU A 11 -13.72 -11.63 0.39
C GLU A 11 -13.09 -12.10 1.73
N TRP A 12 -12.24 -11.28 2.33
CA TRP A 12 -11.40 -11.59 3.49
C TRP A 12 -12.18 -12.04 4.73
N TYR A 13 -13.46 -11.68 4.81
CA TYR A 13 -14.38 -12.06 5.88
C TYR A 13 -14.82 -13.54 5.80
N THR A 14 -14.61 -14.21 4.66
CA THR A 14 -14.88 -15.65 4.49
C THR A 14 -13.70 -16.53 4.92
N LEU A 15 -12.52 -15.93 5.11
CA LEU A 15 -11.30 -16.64 5.48
C LEU A 15 -11.28 -16.97 6.97
N GLU A 16 -10.49 -17.98 7.33
CA GLU A 16 -10.16 -18.27 8.73
C GLU A 16 -9.66 -17.00 9.45
N SER A 17 -10.07 -16.80 10.70
CA SER A 17 -9.78 -15.59 11.48
C SER A 17 -8.30 -15.23 11.53
N ARG A 18 -7.41 -16.24 11.53
CA ARG A 18 -5.95 -16.01 11.49
C ARG A 18 -5.49 -15.40 10.17
N LYS A 19 -6.04 -15.86 9.05
CA LYS A 19 -5.72 -15.35 7.70
C LYS A 19 -6.31 -13.94 7.53
N ALA A 20 -7.56 -13.74 7.93
CA ALA A 20 -8.20 -12.43 7.92
C ALA A 20 -7.40 -11.38 8.71
N ARG A 21 -6.92 -11.73 9.92
CA ARG A 21 -6.09 -10.83 10.74
C ARG A 21 -4.76 -10.47 10.05
N ASN A 22 -4.13 -11.43 9.36
CA ASN A 22 -2.90 -11.17 8.63
C ASN A 22 -3.14 -10.20 7.46
N LEU A 23 -4.28 -10.30 6.77
CA LEU A 23 -4.63 -9.38 5.68
C LEU A 23 -4.82 -7.95 6.18
N ILE A 24 -5.39 -7.73 7.36
CA ILE A 24 -5.52 -6.39 7.95
C ILE A 24 -4.14 -5.73 8.13
N LEU A 25 -3.15 -6.49 8.61
CA LEU A 25 -1.78 -5.99 8.73
C LEU A 25 -1.17 -5.65 7.37
N LEU A 26 -1.41 -6.49 6.36
CA LEU A 26 -0.95 -6.23 4.99
C LEU A 26 -1.62 -5.02 4.36
N MET A 27 -2.92 -4.81 4.58
CA MET A 27 -3.63 -3.61 4.15
C MET A 27 -2.99 -2.35 4.77
N LEU A 28 -2.70 -2.38 6.08
CA LEU A 28 -2.06 -1.26 6.77
C LEU A 28 -0.68 -0.93 6.19
N LEU A 29 0.12 -1.95 5.90
CA LEU A 29 1.46 -1.79 5.32
C LEU A 29 1.39 -1.33 3.86
N ALA A 30 0.49 -1.90 3.06
CA ALA A 30 0.37 -1.61 1.63
C ALA A 30 -0.35 -0.29 1.32
N LYS A 31 -1.00 0.31 2.32
CA LYS A 31 -1.66 1.62 2.23
C LYS A 31 -0.65 2.73 1.89
N GLU A 32 0.57 2.65 2.41
CA GLU A 32 1.63 3.56 1.97
C GLU A 32 2.48 2.88 0.89
N PRO A 33 2.51 3.41 -0.35
CA PRO A 33 3.49 2.98 -1.34
C PRO A 33 4.91 3.15 -0.79
N PHE A 34 5.85 2.37 -1.31
CA PHE A 34 7.26 2.59 -1.03
C PHE A 34 7.69 3.96 -1.57
N ARG A 35 7.92 4.93 -0.67
CA ARG A 35 8.26 6.31 -1.03
C ARG A 35 9.77 6.49 -1.05
N ILE A 36 10.33 6.64 -2.25
CA ILE A 36 11.72 7.08 -2.40
C ILE A 36 11.73 8.60 -2.27
N THR A 37 12.66 9.13 -1.46
CA THR A 37 12.80 10.57 -1.24
C THR A 37 14.23 11.01 -1.49
N ALA A 38 14.42 12.18 -2.12
CA ALA A 38 15.70 12.86 -2.17
C ALA A 38 15.88 13.67 -0.89
N GLY A 39 16.99 13.43 -0.18
CA GLY A 39 17.32 14.14 1.06
C GLY A 39 16.29 14.02 2.19
N LYS A 40 15.36 13.03 2.13
CA LYS A 40 14.19 12.88 3.02
C LYS A 40 13.13 13.99 2.93
N ILE A 41 13.23 14.88 1.96
CA ILE A 41 12.35 16.06 1.86
C ILE A 41 11.50 15.98 0.59
N LEU A 42 12.08 15.56 -0.53
CA LEU A 42 11.40 15.58 -1.83
C LEU A 42 11.01 14.16 -2.27
N PRO A 43 9.73 13.80 -2.38
CA PRO A 43 9.32 12.50 -2.91
C PRO A 43 9.70 12.39 -4.39
N LEU A 44 10.37 11.30 -4.76
CA LEU A 44 10.73 10.99 -6.14
C LEU A 44 9.59 10.21 -6.77
N THR A 45 8.66 10.93 -7.39
CA THR A 45 7.49 10.38 -8.09
C THR A 45 7.42 10.90 -9.52
N MET A 46 6.65 10.22 -10.39
CA MET A 46 6.40 10.70 -11.75
C MET A 46 5.80 12.11 -11.75
N THR A 47 4.93 12.41 -10.77
CA THR A 47 4.37 13.75 -10.58
C THR A 47 5.47 14.79 -10.36
N THR A 48 6.44 14.51 -9.47
CA THR A 48 7.57 15.41 -9.21
C THR A 48 8.46 15.58 -10.44
N PHE A 49 8.64 14.52 -11.24
CA PHE A 49 9.40 14.58 -12.50
C PHE A 49 8.71 15.45 -13.55
N CYS A 50 7.40 15.28 -13.73
CA CYS A 50 6.61 16.03 -14.72
C CYS A 50 6.24 17.46 -14.26
N SER A 51 6.43 17.80 -12.98
CA SER A 51 6.19 19.15 -12.46
C SER A 51 7.36 20.11 -12.65
N VAL A 52 8.50 19.61 -13.12
CA VAL A 52 9.66 20.41 -13.56
C VAL A 52 9.52 20.68 -15.05
#